data_AF-A0AA95ET06-F1
#
_entry.id   AF-A0AA95ET06-F1
#
_cell.length_a   1.000
_cell.length_b   1.000
_cell.length_c   1.000
_cell.angle_alpha   90.00
_cell.angle_beta   90.00
_cell.angle_gamma   90.00
#
_symmetry.space_group_name_H-M   'P 1'
#
loop_
_entity.id
_entity.type
_entity.pdbx_description
1 polymer ?
#
loop_
_entity_poly.entity_id
_entity_poly.type
_entity_poly.pdbx_seq_one_letter_code
_entity_poly.pdbx_strand_id
1 'polypeptide(L)'
;METGSPLGGSHVVCEPSVCYAQAEIDAGFISAMKKGSKLVAISLNPQGKPIVFPFSLAGFTKVVDGEGLDRAAGKARRDALQDQLQKNAEENRKKLIAQQNKERGSTN
;
A
#
# COMPACT_ATOMS: atom_id res chain seq x y z
N MET A 1 2.43 30.28 -7.63
CA MET A 1 2.27 28.82 -7.53
C MET A 1 2.57 28.29 -8.92
N GLU A 2 3.70 27.63 -9.12
CA GLU A 2 4.05 27.06 -10.42
C GLU A 2 3.21 25.80 -10.63
N THR A 3 2.19 25.90 -11.47
CA THR A 3 1.43 24.75 -11.95
C THR A 3 2.30 24.02 -12.98
N GLY A 4 2.85 22.86 -12.60
CA GLY A 4 3.54 21.98 -13.55
C GLY A 4 2.62 21.63 -14.72
N SER A 5 3.18 21.49 -15.91
CA SER A 5 2.41 21.17 -17.12
C SER A 5 1.55 19.91 -16.91
N PRO A 6 0.25 19.93 -17.25
CA PRO A 6 -0.60 18.76 -17.16
C PRO A 6 -0.02 17.63 -18.02
N LEU A 7 0.02 16.41 -17.47
CA LEU A 7 0.28 15.21 -18.26
C LEU A 7 -0.92 14.98 -19.19
N GLY A 8 -0.84 15.50 -20.41
CA GLY A 8 -1.79 15.20 -21.47
C GLY A 8 -1.59 13.78 -21.99
N GLY A 9 -2.68 13.07 -22.29
CA GLY A 9 -2.62 11.77 -22.96
C GLY A 9 -2.72 10.54 -22.05
N SER A 10 -3.27 10.67 -20.85
CA SER A 10 -3.50 9.50 -20.01
C SER A 10 -4.58 8.59 -20.62
N HIS A 11 -4.25 7.35 -20.97
CA HIS A 11 -5.27 6.35 -21.32
C HIS A 11 -5.99 5.94 -20.04
N VAL A 12 -7.32 6.06 -20.03
CA VAL A 12 -8.15 5.72 -18.87
C VAL A 12 -9.04 4.53 -19.20
N VAL A 13 -8.95 3.48 -18.40
CA VAL A 13 -9.82 2.29 -18.49
C VAL A 13 -10.64 2.22 -17.22
N CYS A 14 -11.96 2.08 -17.33
CA CYS A 14 -12.85 1.98 -16.18
C CYS A 14 -13.58 0.64 -16.16
N GLU A 15 -13.49 -0.04 -15.02
CA GLU A 15 -14.36 -1.14 -14.59
C GLU A 15 -15.45 -0.60 -13.65
N PRO A 16 -16.50 -1.38 -13.31
CA PRO A 16 -17.59 -0.90 -12.46
C PRO A 16 -17.14 -0.35 -11.10
N SER A 17 -16.01 -0.81 -10.55
CA SER A 17 -15.50 -0.41 -9.23
C SER A 17 -14.26 0.48 -9.27
N VAL A 18 -13.55 0.58 -10.40
CA VAL A 18 -12.24 1.23 -10.45
C VAL A 18 -11.94 1.80 -11.84
N CYS A 19 -11.22 2.91 -11.89
CA CYS A 19 -10.61 3.42 -13.11
C CYS A 19 -9.09 3.43 -12.99
N TYR A 20 -8.42 2.98 -14.04
CA TYR A 20 -6.98 2.99 -14.20
C TYR A 20 -6.59 4.10 -15.18
N ALA A 21 -5.66 4.97 -14.79
CA ALA A 21 -5.09 5.98 -15.66
C ALA A 21 -3.60 5.66 -15.86
N GLN A 22 -3.16 5.58 -17.12
CA GLN A 22 -1.76 5.39 -17.48
C GLN A 22 -1.26 6.63 -18.21
N ALA A 23 -0.19 7.24 -17.72
CA ALA A 23 0.50 8.35 -18.38
C ALA A 23 1.99 8.05 -18.43
N GLU A 24 2.64 8.40 -19.54
CA GLU A 24 4.10 8.43 -19.60
C GLU A 24 4.60 9.66 -18.84
N ILE A 25 5.59 9.44 -17.97
CA ILE A 25 6.21 10.50 -17.18
C ILE A 25 7.70 10.54 -17.47
N ASP A 26 8.23 11.73 -17.69
CA ASP A 26 9.65 11.93 -17.95
C ASP A 26 10.42 12.33 -16.68
N ALA A 27 11.75 12.44 -16.80
CA ALA A 27 12.61 12.87 -15.70
C ALA A 27 12.31 14.31 -15.24
N GLY A 28 11.78 15.17 -16.11
CA GLY A 28 11.38 16.53 -15.79
C GLY A 28 10.17 16.53 -14.85
N PHE A 29 9.18 15.69 -15.11
CA PHE A 29 8.00 15.50 -14.28
C PHE A 29 8.37 14.96 -12.89
N ILE A 30 9.22 13.93 -12.82
CA ILE A 30 9.73 13.42 -11.55
C ILE A 30 10.49 14.51 -10.78
N SER A 31 11.31 15.30 -11.47
CA SER A 31 12.03 16.42 -10.86
C SER A 31 11.09 17.49 -10.31
N ALA A 32 9.99 17.78 -11.00
CA ALA A 32 8.94 18.67 -10.52
C ALA A 32 8.23 18.10 -9.28
N MET A 33 7.92 16.80 -9.27
CA MET A 33 7.34 16.12 -8.11
C MET A 33 8.27 16.15 -6.88
N LYS A 34 9.58 15.97 -7.06
CA LYS A 34 10.56 16.05 -5.97
C LYS A 34 10.63 17.43 -5.32
N LYS A 35 10.41 18.50 -6.09
CA LYS A 35 10.42 19.89 -5.61
C LYS A 35 9.05 20.34 -5.11
N GLY A 36 7.98 19.71 -5.59
CA GLY A 36 6.60 20.02 -5.26
C GLY A 36 6.15 19.44 -3.93
N SER A 37 5.05 19.98 -3.41
CA SER A 37 4.41 19.50 -2.18
C SER A 37 3.11 18.73 -2.43
N LYS A 38 2.54 18.86 -3.63
CA LYS A 38 1.26 18.23 -4.02
C LYS A 38 1.26 17.82 -5.50
N LEU A 39 0.65 16.67 -5.78
CA LEU A 39 0.21 16.26 -7.10
C LEU A 39 -1.33 16.35 -7.12
N VAL A 40 -1.92 16.84 -8.21
CA VAL A 40 -3.38 16.94 -8.34
C VAL A 40 -3.80 16.14 -9.56
N ALA A 41 -4.61 15.10 -9.35
CA ALA A 41 -5.30 14.42 -10.44
C ALA A 41 -6.68 15.03 -10.62
N ILE A 42 -7.05 15.32 -11.86
CA ILE A 42 -8.36 15.86 -12.21
C ILE A 42 -9.02 14.86 -13.14
N SER A 43 -10.17 14.34 -12.71
CA SER A 43 -11.02 13.48 -13.52
C SER A 43 -12.32 14.19 -13.88
N LEU A 44 -13.10 13.67 -14.82
CA LEU A 44 -14.43 14.17 -15.14
C LEU A 44 -15.48 13.15 -14.68
N ASN A 45 -16.55 13.63 -14.04
CA ASN A 45 -17.71 12.80 -13.73
C ASN A 45 -18.57 12.55 -15.01
N PRO A 46 -19.61 11.70 -14.96
CA PRO A 46 -20.47 11.45 -16.13
C PRO A 46 -21.17 12.68 -16.71
N GLN A 47 -21.25 13.78 -15.95
CA GLN A 47 -21.82 15.07 -16.39
C GLN A 47 -20.75 16.00 -16.98
N GLY A 48 -19.51 15.53 -17.14
CA GLY A 48 -18.38 16.32 -17.61
C GLY A 48 -17.83 17.32 -16.60
N LYS A 49 -18.23 17.24 -15.32
CA LYS A 49 -17.73 18.14 -14.28
C LYS A 49 -16.44 17.61 -13.66
N PRO A 50 -15.45 18.48 -13.36
CA PRO A 50 -14.20 18.05 -12.77
C PRO A 50 -14.38 17.53 -11.34
N ILE A 51 -13.74 16.40 -11.05
CA ILE A 51 -13.49 15.86 -9.72
C ILE A 51 -11.98 15.98 -9.48
N VAL A 52 -11.61 16.64 -8.38
CA VAL A 52 -10.21 16.97 -8.06
C VAL A 52 -9.72 16.09 -6.91
N PHE A 53 -8.62 15.40 -7.13
CA PHE A 53 -7.98 14.51 -6.15
C PHE A 53 -6.57 15.03 -5.82
N PRO A 54 -6.39 15.68 -4.65
CA PRO A 54 -5.08 16.13 -4.21
C PRO A 54 -4.31 15.00 -3.51
N PHE A 55 -3.05 14.83 -3.90
CA PHE A 55 -2.11 13.91 -3.29
C PHE A 55 -0.95 14.70 -2.68
N SER A 56 -0.60 14.39 -1.43
CA SER A 56 0.59 14.94 -0.80
C SER A 56 1.85 14.30 -1.40
N LEU A 57 2.87 15.12 -1.66
CA LEU A 57 4.21 14.65 -2.06
C LEU A 57 5.18 14.60 -0.88
N ALA A 58 4.69 14.71 0.35
CA ALA A 58 5.51 14.56 1.54
C ALA A 58 6.25 13.21 1.52
N GLY A 59 7.58 13.26 1.58
CA GLY A 59 8.44 12.07 1.55
C GLY A 59 8.71 11.50 0.16
N PHE A 60 8.12 12.03 -0.92
CA PHE A 60 8.31 11.52 -2.28
C PHE A 60 9.78 11.42 -2.67
N THR A 61 10.54 12.51 -2.52
CA THR A 61 11.98 12.55 -2.83
C THR A 61 12.77 11.53 -2.04
N LYS A 62 12.48 11.38 -0.74
CA LYS A 62 13.15 10.42 0.13
C LYS A 62 12.91 8.97 -0.34
N VAL A 63 11.70 8.66 -0.80
CA VAL A 63 11.36 7.31 -1.28
C VAL A 63 11.97 7.05 -2.65
N VAL A 64 11.92 8.01 -3.57
CA VAL A 64 12.46 7.87 -4.93
C VAL A 64 13.99 7.77 -4.94
N ASP A 65 14.67 8.54 -4.09
CA ASP A 65 16.14 8.56 -4.01
C ASP A 65 16.72 7.61 -2.95
N GLY A 66 15.85 6.96 -2.18
CA GLY A 66 16.27 6.01 -1.15
C GLY A 66 16.79 4.70 -1.74
N GLU A 67 17.43 3.89 -0.90
CA GLU A 67 17.97 2.56 -1.25
C GLU A 67 16.90 1.51 -1.65
N GLY A 68 15.64 1.93 -1.79
CA GLY A 68 14.50 1.07 -2.03
C GLY A 68 14.12 0.25 -0.80
N LEU A 69 13.33 -0.81 -1.03
CA LEU A 69 12.98 -1.77 0.02
C LEU A 69 14.03 -2.87 0.08
N ASP A 70 14.61 -3.11 1.25
CA ASP A 70 15.47 -4.27 1.47
C ASP A 70 14.64 -5.56 1.40
N ARG A 71 14.78 -6.25 0.26
CA ARG A 71 14.08 -7.50 -0.04
C ARG A 71 14.46 -8.62 0.91
N ALA A 72 15.72 -8.67 1.34
CA ALA A 72 16.25 -9.72 2.21
C ALA A 72 15.76 -9.52 3.64
N ALA A 73 15.89 -8.30 4.19
CA ALA A 73 15.32 -7.96 5.50
C ALA A 73 13.80 -8.15 5.51
N GLY A 74 13.11 -7.77 4.43
CA GLY A 74 11.69 -7.99 4.27
C GLY A 74 11.30 -9.48 4.29
N LYS A 75 12.08 -10.34 3.65
CA LYS A 75 11.87 -11.80 3.69
C LYS A 75 12.12 -12.35 5.09
N ALA A 76 13.25 -11.99 5.71
CA ALA A 76 13.59 -12.45 7.06
C ALA A 76 12.51 -12.07 8.09
N ARG A 77 11.94 -10.87 7.99
CA ARG A 77 10.82 -10.43 8.85
C ARG A 77 9.55 -11.26 8.62
N ARG A 78 9.24 -11.65 7.38
CA ARG A 78 8.07 -12.50 7.07
C ARG A 78 8.25 -13.91 7.61
N ASP A 79 9.44 -14.48 7.43
CA ASP A 79 9.76 -15.83 7.93
C ASP A 79 9.71 -15.86 9.46
N ALA A 80 10.32 -14.88 10.13
CA ALA A 80 10.28 -14.75 11.58
C ALA A 80 8.84 -14.58 12.11
N LEU A 81 8.00 -13.84 11.40
CA LEU A 81 6.58 -13.71 11.74
C LEU A 81 5.84 -15.05 11.61
N GLN A 82 6.07 -15.81 10.53
CA GLN A 82 5.47 -17.14 10.38
C GLN A 82 5.86 -18.09 11.51
N ASP A 83 7.16 -18.13 11.87
CA ASP A 83 7.65 -18.97 12.96
C ASP A 83 7.00 -18.62 14.30
N GLN A 84 6.86 -17.31 14.59
CA GLN A 84 6.19 -16.86 15.81
C GLN A 84 4.70 -17.24 15.82
N LEU A 85 4.01 -17.07 14.69
CA LEU A 85 2.60 -17.44 14.58
C LEU A 85 2.40 -18.96 14.77
N GLN A 86 3.30 -19.78 14.21
CA GLN A 86 3.22 -21.24 14.33
C GLN A 86 3.48 -21.70 15.77
N LYS A 87 4.49 -21.16 16.45
CA LYS A 87 4.76 -21.45 17.87
C LYS A 87 3.55 -21.07 18.74
N ASN A 88 3.01 -19.88 18.54
CA ASN A 88 1.83 -19.42 19.28
C ASN A 88 0.62 -20.34 19.06
N ALA A 89 0.39 -20.80 17.82
CA ALA A 89 -0.68 -21.74 17.50
C ALA A 89 -0.50 -23.10 18.21
N GLU A 90 0.72 -23.65 18.23
CA GLU A 90 1.03 -24.91 18.91
C GLU A 90 0.85 -24.82 20.43
N GLU A 91 1.30 -23.73 21.05
CA GLU A 91 1.12 -23.48 22.47
C GLU A 91 -0.35 -23.39 22.85
N ASN A 92 -1.14 -22.64 22.07
CA ASN A 92 -2.57 -22.52 22.28
C ASN A 92 -3.27 -23.87 22.10
N ARG A 93 -2.87 -24.68 21.12
CA ARG A 93 -3.39 -26.05 20.94
C ARG A 93 -3.12 -26.92 22.17
N LYS A 94 -1.90 -26.88 22.72
CA LYS A 94 -1.55 -27.65 23.93
C LYS A 94 -2.37 -27.20 25.14
N LYS A 95 -2.55 -25.88 25.33
CA LYS A 95 -3.37 -25.32 26.42
C LYS A 95 -4.83 -25.79 26.32
N LEU A 96 -5.41 -25.76 25.11
CA LEU A 96 -6.77 -26.24 24.85
C LEU A 96 -6.91 -27.74 25.18
N ILE A 97 -5.96 -28.58 24.76
CA ILE A 97 -5.97 -30.01 25.08
C ILE A 97 -5.85 -30.25 26.59
N ALA A 98 -4.97 -29.52 27.27
CA ALA A 98 -4.81 -29.65 28.72
C ALA A 98 -6.08 -29.22 29.49
N GLN A 99 -6.77 -28.17 29.03
CA GLN A 99 -8.06 -27.75 29.56
C GLN A 99 -9.13 -28.83 29.34
N GLN A 100 -9.26 -29.34 28.11
CA GLN A 100 -10.21 -30.41 27.79
C GLN A 100 -9.99 -31.68 28.62
N ASN A 101 -8.73 -32.06 28.87
CA ASN A 101 -8.42 -33.23 29.70
C ASN A 101 -8.74 -33.00 31.18
N LYS A 102 -8.54 -31.79 31.71
CA LYS A 102 -8.97 -31.44 33.08
C LYS A 102 -10.49 -31.49 33.21
N GLU A 103 -11.22 -30.98 32.21
CA GLU A 103 -12.69 -30.98 32.21
C GLU A 103 -13.25 -32.41 32.11
N ARG A 104 -12.70 -33.26 31.23
CA ARG A 104 -13.09 -34.68 31.12
C ARG A 104 -12.77 -35.51 32.36
N GLY A 105 -11.68 -35.20 33.06
CA GLY A 105 -11.31 -35.86 34.32
C GLY A 105 -12.19 -35.48 35.51
N SER A 106 -12.98 -34.40 35.41
CA SER A 106 -13.86 -33.90 36.48
C SER A 106 -15.31 -34.40 36.36
N THR A 107 -15.63 -35.25 35.36
CA THR A 107 -16.99 -35.79 35.12
C THR A 107 -17.16 -37.26 35.54
N ASN A 108 -16.23 -37.83 36.31
CA ASN A 108 -16.36 -39.16 36.92
C ASN A 108 -16.44 -39.07 38.44
#